data_AF-A0A087D4Q4-F1
#
_entry.id   AF-A0A087D4Q4-F1
#
_cell.length_a   1.000
_cell.length_b   1.000
_cell.length_c   1.000
_cell.angle_alpha   90.00
_cell.angle_beta   90.00
_cell.angle_gamma   90.00
#
_symmetry.space_group_name_H-M   'P 1'
#
loop_
_entity.id
_entity.type
_entity.pdbx_description
1 polymer ?
#
loop_
_entity_poly.entity_id
_entity_poly.type
_entity_poly.pdbx_seq_one_letter_code
_entity_poly.pdbx_strand_id
1 'polypeptide(L)'
;MSGSFIALNSVLHLSKHELDTMKVRFVDRNEETTAYKEYMKSPSNVNDGWFLWRTKIDRFRIGESGMCLMRLPKNSDLWLLTTIKTIVRELAPKGSVPGPAYMGEEWSSLRPFYGRLIIRYHKSRPVLVRLNTIIDDLTVDSILSSAVTWNME
;
A
#
# COMPACT_ATOMS: atom_id res chain seq x y z
N MET A 1 27.56 9.84 7.46
CA MET A 1 26.45 10.33 8.31
C MET A 1 25.38 9.26 8.35
N SER A 2 25.29 8.49 9.43
CA SER A 2 24.15 7.60 9.65
C SER A 2 22.96 8.46 10.06
N GLY A 3 22.15 8.89 9.11
CA GLY A 3 20.87 9.49 9.43
C GLY A 3 20.07 8.49 10.26
N SER A 4 19.57 8.92 11.42
CA SER A 4 18.65 8.11 12.20
C SER A 4 17.36 7.94 11.39
N PHE A 5 17.15 6.76 10.83
CA PHE A 5 15.91 6.44 10.14
C PHE A 5 14.79 6.23 11.18
N ILE A 6 13.63 6.83 10.95
CA ILE A 6 12.44 6.60 11.78
C ILE A 6 11.78 5.30 11.30
N ALA A 7 11.60 4.32 12.18
CA ALA A 7 10.93 3.07 11.84
C ALA A 7 9.45 3.31 11.52
N LEU A 8 8.89 2.63 10.51
CA LEU A 8 7.49 2.82 10.13
C LEU A 8 6.52 2.60 11.31
N ASN A 9 6.77 1.56 12.13
CA ASN A 9 5.86 1.23 13.22
C ASN A 9 5.91 2.21 14.41
N SER A 10 6.93 3.09 14.50
CA SER A 10 6.92 4.17 15.50
C SER A 10 5.94 5.29 15.14
N VAL A 11 5.40 5.28 13.91
CA VAL A 11 4.38 6.23 13.43
C VAL A 11 3.01 5.57 13.35
N LEU A 12 2.93 4.33 12.85
CA LEU A 12 1.65 3.63 12.69
C LEU A 12 1.14 2.97 13.98
N HIS A 13 2.01 2.69 14.94
CA HIS A 13 1.68 2.07 16.23
C HIS A 13 0.86 0.77 16.09
N LEU A 14 1.17 -0.06 15.10
CA LEU A 14 0.51 -1.34 14.89
C LEU A 14 0.88 -2.32 16.02
N SER A 15 -0.13 -3.02 16.52
CA SER A 15 0.03 -4.11 17.48
C SER A 15 0.76 -5.29 16.84
N LYS A 16 1.29 -6.18 17.70
CA LYS A 16 1.94 -7.41 17.24
C LYS A 16 1.04 -8.25 16.34
N HIS A 17 -0.24 -8.39 16.69
CA HIS A 17 -1.20 -9.14 15.89
C HIS A 17 -1.37 -8.53 14.49
N GLU A 18 -1.45 -7.20 14.40
CA GLU A 18 -1.58 -6.50 13.11
C GLU A 18 -0.30 -6.65 12.28
N LEU A 19 0.89 -6.55 12.89
CA LEU A 19 2.16 -6.78 12.20
C LEU A 19 2.25 -8.20 11.62
N ASP A 20 1.82 -9.22 12.37
CA ASP A 20 1.93 -10.62 11.99
C ASP A 20 0.93 -11.04 10.91
N THR A 21 -0.24 -10.40 10.86
CA THR A 21 -1.34 -10.78 9.97
C THR A 21 -1.51 -9.88 8.76
N MET A 22 -1.08 -8.61 8.83
CA MET A 22 -1.23 -7.67 7.74
C MET A 22 -0.32 -8.02 6.57
N LYS A 23 -0.84 -7.81 5.35
CA LYS A 23 -0.06 -7.91 4.11
C LYS A 23 0.27 -6.54 3.56
N VAL A 24 1.44 -6.38 2.96
CA VAL A 24 1.81 -5.17 2.22
C VAL A 24 1.80 -5.49 0.74
N ARG A 25 1.09 -4.66 -0.04
CA ARG A 25 1.12 -4.71 -1.50
C ARG A 25 1.82 -3.49 -2.07
N PHE A 26 2.85 -3.75 -2.85
CA PHE A 26 3.59 -2.75 -3.60
C PHE A 26 2.93 -2.56 -4.97
N VAL A 27 2.42 -1.36 -5.23
CA VAL A 27 1.69 -1.02 -6.46
C VAL A 27 2.54 -0.02 -7.25
N ASP A 28 2.85 -0.33 -8.50
CA ASP A 28 3.84 0.44 -9.27
C ASP A 28 3.34 0.82 -10.67
N ARG A 29 3.31 -0.12 -11.60
CA ARG A 29 2.93 0.13 -12.99
C ARG A 29 2.44 -1.14 -13.66
N ASN A 30 1.74 -0.97 -14.77
CA ASN A 30 1.47 -2.04 -15.73
C ASN A 30 2.12 -1.66 -17.08
N GLU A 31 1.70 -2.31 -18.16
CA GLU A 31 2.22 -2.05 -19.51
C GLU A 31 1.76 -0.69 -20.09
N GLU A 32 0.65 -0.14 -19.58
CA GLU A 32 -0.02 1.04 -20.15
C GLU A 32 0.23 2.33 -19.36
N THR A 33 0.33 2.23 -18.04
CA THR A 33 0.31 3.39 -17.12
C THR A 33 1.04 3.08 -15.81
N THR A 34 1.22 4.12 -14.98
CA THR A 34 1.75 3.99 -13.63
C THR A 34 0.63 4.13 -12.61
N ALA A 35 0.77 3.47 -11.47
CA ALA A 35 -0.12 3.59 -10.34
C ALA A 35 -0.22 5.05 -9.88
N TYR A 36 0.89 5.79 -9.93
CA TYR A 36 0.89 7.23 -9.71
C TYR A 36 -0.08 7.97 -10.63
N LYS A 37 0.00 7.75 -11.96
CA LYS A 37 -0.91 8.39 -12.92
C LYS A 37 -2.36 8.02 -12.67
N GLU A 38 -2.64 6.77 -12.31
CA GLU A 38 -4.00 6.32 -11.99
C GLU A 38 -4.53 6.91 -10.68
N TYR A 39 -3.70 6.98 -9.63
CA TYR A 39 -4.06 7.60 -8.36
C TYR A 39 -4.40 9.08 -8.52
N MET A 40 -3.68 9.80 -9.39
CA MET A 40 -3.98 11.21 -9.68
C MET A 40 -5.31 11.41 -10.40
N LYS A 41 -5.75 10.45 -11.23
CA LYS A 41 -7.09 10.49 -11.84
C LYS A 41 -8.16 10.26 -10.78
N SER A 42 -7.96 9.23 -9.95
CA SER A 42 -8.80 8.93 -8.80
C SER A 42 -8.04 8.01 -7.83
N PRO A 43 -7.97 8.34 -6.53
CA PRO A 43 -7.37 7.44 -5.54
C PRO A 43 -7.96 6.03 -5.55
N SER A 44 -9.25 5.88 -5.87
CA SER A 44 -9.92 4.57 -5.93
C SER A 44 -9.37 3.65 -7.01
N ASN A 45 -8.79 4.19 -8.10
CA ASN A 45 -8.19 3.37 -9.16
C ASN A 45 -7.05 2.51 -8.58
N VAL A 46 -6.31 3.04 -7.61
CA VAL A 46 -5.25 2.30 -6.91
C VAL A 46 -5.80 1.63 -5.66
N ASN A 47 -6.49 2.38 -4.78
CA ASN A 47 -6.91 1.91 -3.46
C ASN A 47 -7.94 0.78 -3.50
N ASP A 48 -8.75 0.70 -4.57
CA ASP A 48 -9.76 -0.35 -4.76
C ASP A 48 -9.48 -1.16 -6.03
N GLY A 49 -9.01 -0.53 -7.10
CA GLY A 49 -8.69 -1.22 -8.34
C GLY A 49 -7.43 -2.08 -8.21
N TRP A 50 -6.26 -1.44 -8.19
CA TRP A 50 -4.98 -2.14 -8.32
C TRP A 50 -4.57 -2.86 -7.02
N PHE A 51 -4.83 -2.24 -5.88
CA PHE A 51 -4.53 -2.79 -4.57
C PHE A 51 -5.30 -4.09 -4.30
N LEU A 52 -6.58 -4.13 -4.66
CA LEU A 52 -7.47 -5.29 -4.47
C LEU A 52 -7.62 -6.14 -5.73
N TRP A 53 -6.74 -5.95 -6.72
CA TRP A 53 -6.74 -6.75 -7.94
C TRP A 53 -6.30 -8.19 -7.67
N ARG A 54 -7.05 -9.18 -8.14
CA ARG A 54 -6.65 -10.59 -8.15
C ARG A 54 -6.34 -11.03 -9.57
N THR A 55 -5.34 -11.90 -9.72
CA THR A 55 -5.11 -12.65 -10.97
C THR A 55 -5.69 -14.07 -10.80
N LYS A 56 -5.02 -15.11 -11.29
CA LYS A 56 -5.38 -16.50 -10.94
C LYS A 56 -4.99 -16.90 -9.52
N ILE A 57 -4.15 -16.09 -8.86
CA ILE A 57 -3.66 -16.35 -7.50
C ILE A 57 -4.42 -15.47 -6.51
N ASP A 58 -5.00 -16.09 -5.49
CA ASP A 58 -5.61 -15.37 -4.37
C ASP A 58 -4.59 -14.50 -3.63
N ARG A 59 -5.02 -13.30 -3.26
CA ARG A 59 -4.16 -12.28 -2.62
C ARG A 59 -4.56 -12.07 -1.17
N PHE A 60 -5.86 -11.96 -0.93
CA PHE A 60 -6.43 -11.72 0.39
C PHE A 60 -7.54 -12.71 0.73
N ARG A 61 -7.95 -12.72 1.99
CA ARG A 61 -9.13 -13.40 2.53
C ARG A 61 -9.95 -12.40 3.34
N ILE A 62 -11.24 -12.66 3.48
CA ILE A 62 -12.11 -11.88 4.39
C ILE A 62 -11.50 -11.90 5.80
N GLY A 63 -11.47 -10.73 6.45
CA GLY A 63 -10.87 -10.50 7.77
C GLY A 63 -9.37 -10.18 7.74
N GLU A 64 -8.65 -10.49 6.65
CA GLU A 64 -7.26 -10.05 6.52
C GLU A 64 -7.19 -8.54 6.27
N SER A 65 -6.12 -7.93 6.74
CA SER A 65 -5.83 -6.52 6.48
C SER A 65 -4.66 -6.37 5.52
N GLY A 66 -4.70 -5.32 4.71
CA GLY A 66 -3.67 -5.01 3.74
C GLY A 66 -3.30 -3.53 3.73
N MET A 67 -2.01 -3.26 3.53
CA MET A 67 -1.42 -1.93 3.35
C MET A 67 -1.05 -1.73 1.89
N CYS A 68 -1.51 -0.65 1.28
CA CYS A 68 -1.17 -0.29 -0.09
C CYS A 68 -0.02 0.73 -0.10
N LEU A 69 1.11 0.31 -0.68
CA LEU A 69 2.29 1.14 -0.89
C LEU A 69 2.47 1.41 -2.38
N MET A 70 2.20 2.64 -2.80
CA MET A 70 2.28 3.04 -4.21
C MET A 70 3.65 3.66 -4.52
N ARG A 71 4.33 3.20 -5.57
CA ARG A 71 5.65 3.72 -5.94
C ARG A 71 5.58 5.18 -6.40
N LEU A 72 6.50 6.01 -5.91
CA LEU A 72 6.66 7.38 -6.39
C LEU A 72 7.49 7.40 -7.69
N PRO A 73 7.17 8.30 -8.65
CA PRO A 73 7.75 8.26 -9.99
C PRO A 73 9.23 8.67 -10.05
N LYS A 74 9.68 9.59 -9.18
CA LYS A 74 11.04 10.15 -9.22
C LYS A 74 12.08 9.29 -8.48
N ASN A 75 11.65 8.35 -7.63
CA ASN A 75 12.57 7.49 -6.86
C ASN A 75 11.96 6.11 -6.63
N SER A 76 12.65 5.07 -7.11
CA SER A 76 12.17 3.68 -7.05
C SER A 76 12.11 3.08 -5.64
N ASP A 77 12.79 3.70 -4.68
CA ASP A 77 12.82 3.26 -3.28
C ASP A 77 11.81 4.01 -2.41
N LEU A 78 11.05 4.96 -2.97
CA LEU A 78 10.04 5.72 -2.23
C LEU A 78 8.64 5.26 -2.58
N TRP A 79 7.85 5.05 -1.53
CA TRP A 79 6.51 4.51 -1.58
C TRP A 79 5.56 5.37 -0.76
N LEU A 80 4.42 5.73 -1.33
CA LEU A 80 3.37 6.45 -0.64
C LEU A 80 2.41 5.46 0.02
N LEU A 81 2.13 5.63 1.31
CA LEU A 81 1.02 4.95 1.96
C LEU A 81 -0.30 5.54 1.44
N THR A 82 -1.04 4.79 0.64
CA THR A 82 -2.30 5.29 0.06
C THR A 82 -3.55 4.87 0.82
N THR A 83 -3.52 3.69 1.45
CA THR A 83 -4.62 3.17 2.27
C THR A 83 -4.17 1.94 3.07
N ILE A 84 -4.87 1.66 4.17
CA ILE A 84 -4.87 0.35 4.85
C ILE A 84 -6.32 -0.08 4.98
N LYS A 85 -6.62 -1.31 4.52
CA LYS A 85 -7.98 -1.83 4.50
C LYS A 85 -8.07 -3.20 5.15
N THR A 86 -9.15 -3.45 5.88
CA THR A 86 -9.58 -4.81 6.23
C THR A 86 -10.52 -5.32 5.14
N ILE A 87 -10.27 -6.51 4.63
CA ILE A 87 -11.10 -7.11 3.58
C ILE A 87 -12.41 -7.60 4.20
N VAL A 88 -13.52 -7.07 3.70
CA VAL A 88 -14.86 -7.39 4.22
C VAL A 88 -15.68 -8.25 3.26
N ARG A 89 -15.32 -8.27 1.97
CA ARG A 89 -16.08 -9.03 0.97
C ARG A 89 -15.19 -9.45 -0.20
N GLU A 90 -15.45 -10.64 -0.74
CA GLU A 90 -14.98 -11.04 -2.08
C GLU A 90 -16.03 -10.62 -3.13
N LEU A 91 -15.59 -9.93 -4.19
CA LEU A 91 -16.45 -9.43 -5.26
C LEU A 91 -16.61 -10.41 -6.42
N ALA A 92 -15.67 -11.35 -6.56
CA ALA A 92 -15.68 -12.34 -7.63
C ALA A 92 -15.28 -13.72 -7.08
N PRO A 93 -15.77 -14.82 -7.67
CA PRO A 93 -15.31 -16.16 -7.35
C PRO A 93 -13.81 -16.36 -7.59
N LYS A 94 -13.22 -17.33 -6.88
CA LYS A 94 -11.83 -17.74 -7.12
C LYS A 94 -11.69 -18.33 -8.52
N GLY A 95 -10.61 -17.99 -9.21
CA GLY A 95 -10.38 -18.43 -10.59
C GLY A 95 -11.08 -17.63 -11.69
N SER A 96 -11.80 -16.55 -11.34
CA SER A 96 -12.36 -15.60 -12.32
C SER A 96 -11.29 -14.83 -13.10
N VAL A 97 -11.72 -14.15 -14.16
CA VAL A 97 -10.88 -13.24 -14.97
C VAL A 97 -10.19 -12.21 -14.06
N PRO A 98 -8.91 -11.86 -14.32
CA PRO A 98 -8.21 -10.87 -13.52
C PRO A 98 -8.99 -9.55 -13.38
N GLY A 99 -9.09 -9.04 -12.16
CA GLY A 99 -9.86 -7.84 -11.87
C GLY A 99 -9.87 -7.47 -10.38
N PRO A 100 -10.48 -6.34 -10.02
CA PRO A 100 -10.77 -6.00 -8.63
C PRO A 100 -11.66 -7.09 -8.03
N ALA A 101 -11.14 -7.77 -7.00
CA ALA A 101 -11.76 -9.00 -6.51
C ALA A 101 -12.19 -8.92 -5.04
N TYR A 102 -11.86 -7.83 -4.36
CA TYR A 102 -12.17 -7.64 -2.95
C TYR A 102 -12.73 -6.25 -2.72
N MET A 103 -13.50 -6.13 -1.64
CA MET A 103 -13.89 -4.86 -1.05
C MET A 103 -13.29 -4.81 0.35
N GLY A 104 -12.75 -3.65 0.71
CA GLY A 104 -12.17 -3.45 2.03
C GLY A 104 -12.60 -2.12 2.64
N GLU A 105 -12.66 -2.11 3.97
CA GLU A 105 -12.95 -0.92 4.77
C GLU A 105 -11.66 -0.32 5.29
N GLU A 106 -11.51 1.00 5.14
CA GLU A 106 -10.31 1.74 5.54
C GLU A 106 -10.21 1.90 7.06
N TRP A 107 -8.99 1.86 7.57
CA TRP A 107 -8.74 2.13 8.99
C TRP A 107 -8.79 3.63 9.27
N SER A 108 -9.92 4.09 9.82
CA SER A 108 -10.18 5.50 10.07
C SER A 108 -9.12 6.19 10.94
N SER A 109 -8.54 5.47 11.90
CA SER A 109 -7.47 5.97 12.79
C SER A 109 -6.18 6.36 12.05
N LEU A 110 -5.90 5.74 10.90
CA LEU A 110 -4.68 5.97 10.12
C LEU A 110 -4.92 6.87 8.90
N ARG A 111 -6.15 7.35 8.71
CA ARG A 111 -6.52 8.29 7.65
C ARG A 111 -5.63 9.54 7.58
N PRO A 112 -5.14 10.13 8.70
CA PRO A 112 -4.21 11.26 8.63
C PRO A 112 -2.90 11.00 7.88
N PHE A 113 -2.52 9.74 7.66
CA PHE A 113 -1.29 9.35 6.94
C PHE A 113 -1.52 9.02 5.47
N TYR A 114 -2.76 8.74 5.06
CA TYR A 114 -3.06 8.32 3.70
C TYR A 114 -2.81 9.45 2.71
N GLY A 115 -2.04 9.14 1.67
CA GLY A 115 -1.56 10.11 0.70
C GLY A 115 -0.51 11.09 1.25
N ARG A 116 0.00 10.89 2.47
CA ARG A 116 0.94 11.81 3.15
C ARG A 116 2.22 11.16 3.62
N LEU A 117 2.14 9.92 4.10
CA LEU A 117 3.29 9.20 4.64
C LEU A 117 4.11 8.57 3.50
N ILE A 118 5.34 9.04 3.32
CA ILE A 118 6.30 8.51 2.37
C ILE A 118 7.25 7.58 3.13
N ILE A 119 7.38 6.38 2.59
CA ILE A 119 8.11 5.26 3.16
C ILE A 119 9.27 4.94 2.21
N ARG A 120 10.46 4.82 2.78
CA ARG A 120 11.65 4.36 2.07
C ARG A 120 11.79 2.85 2.25
N TYR A 121 11.92 2.16 1.12
CA TYR A 121 12.15 0.72 1.04
C TYR A 121 12.73 0.33 -0.31
N HIS A 122 13.91 -0.28 -0.30
CA HIS A 122 14.49 -0.88 -1.49
C HIS A 122 13.85 -2.24 -1.75
N LYS A 123 12.91 -2.30 -2.70
CA LYS A 123 12.09 -3.50 -2.92
C LYS A 123 12.90 -4.63 -3.57
N SER A 124 13.22 -5.63 -2.77
CA SER A 124 13.83 -6.91 -3.20
C SER A 124 12.84 -8.08 -3.22
N ARG A 125 11.61 -7.88 -2.72
CA ARG A 125 10.59 -8.91 -2.51
C ARG A 125 9.48 -8.88 -3.58
N PRO A 126 8.59 -9.90 -3.65
CA PRO A 126 7.43 -9.91 -4.56
C PRO A 126 6.45 -8.75 -4.34
N VAL A 127 5.44 -8.65 -5.21
CA VAL A 127 4.41 -7.59 -5.18
C VAL A 127 3.57 -7.59 -3.89
N LEU A 128 3.36 -8.74 -3.25
CA LEU A 128 2.59 -8.90 -2.01
C LEU A 128 3.39 -9.73 -1.02
N VAL A 129 3.52 -9.24 0.21
CA VAL A 129 4.26 -9.91 1.31
C VAL A 129 3.54 -9.73 2.64
N ARG A 130 3.94 -10.48 3.68
CA ARG A 130 3.49 -10.21 5.06
C ARG A 130 4.31 -9.08 5.66
N LEU A 131 3.66 -8.18 6.40
CA LEU A 131 4.30 -6.98 6.95
C LEU A 131 5.45 -7.34 7.91
N ASN A 132 5.25 -8.31 8.80
CA ASN A 132 6.30 -8.76 9.73
C ASN A 132 7.59 -9.25 9.05
N THR A 133 7.57 -9.64 7.77
CA THR A 133 8.76 -10.08 7.04
C THR A 133 9.63 -8.94 6.50
N ILE A 134 9.11 -7.71 6.53
CA ILE A 134 9.78 -6.53 5.95
C ILE A 134 9.74 -5.29 6.87
N ILE A 135 8.99 -5.32 7.98
CA ILE A 135 8.73 -4.12 8.80
C ILE A 135 10.01 -3.43 9.29
N ASP A 136 11.05 -4.21 9.62
CA ASP A 136 12.34 -3.68 10.09
C ASP A 136 13.11 -2.94 8.99
N ASP A 137 12.80 -3.18 7.71
CA ASP A 137 13.38 -2.50 6.57
C ASP A 137 12.57 -1.25 6.14
N LEU A 138 11.35 -1.09 6.67
CA LEU A 138 10.46 0.02 6.31
C LEU A 138 10.74 1.24 7.19
N THR A 139 11.21 2.31 6.57
CA THR A 139 11.55 3.55 7.27
C THR A 139 10.73 4.72 6.74
N VAL A 140 10.40 5.66 7.62
CA VAL A 140 9.70 6.89 7.24
C VAL A 140 10.72 7.83 6.60
N ASP A 141 10.43 8.23 5.37
CA ASP A 141 11.19 9.24 4.64
C ASP A 141 10.69 10.64 5.01
N SER A 142 9.37 10.83 4.92
CA SER A 142 8.72 12.11 5.23
C SER A 142 7.22 11.93 5.47
N ILE A 143 6.62 12.92 6.13
CA ILE A 143 5.16 13.05 6.28
C ILE A 143 4.78 14.41 5.72
N LEU A 144 4.04 14.43 4.63
CA LEU A 144 3.62 15.67 3.98
C LEU A 144 2.61 16.43 4.86
N SER A 145 2.59 17.77 4.77
CA SER A 145 1.64 18.62 5.51
C SER A 145 0.19 18.44 5.04
N SER A 146 -0.01 18.12 3.76
CA SER A 146 -1.28 17.77 3.13
C SER A 146 -1.13 16.53 2.26
N ALA A 147 -2.25 15.89 1.92
CA ALA A 147 -2.24 14.78 0.97
C ALA A 147 -1.60 15.23 -0.36
N VAL A 148 -0.89 14.30 -0.99
CA VAL A 148 -0.32 14.47 -2.34
C VAL A 148 -1.39 15.02 -3.29
N THR A 149 -1.13 16.22 -3.81
CA THR A 149 -1.88 16.87 -4.90
C THR A 149 -0.94 17.27 -6.04
N TRP A 150 0.17 16.55 -6.20
CA TRP A 150 1.38 17.05 -6.88
C TRP A 150 1.22 17.38 -8.37
N ASN A 151 1.37 18.68 -8.68
CA ASN A 151 1.98 19.22 -9.90
C ASN A 151 3.52 19.23 -9.76
N MET A 152 4.15 18.08 -9.47
CA MET A 152 5.62 18.03 -9.46
C MET A 152 6.14 17.88 -10.89
N GLU A 153 6.35 19.00 -11.56
CA GLU A 153 7.44 19.13 -12.54
C GLU A 153 8.79 18.79 -11.87
#